data_AF-A0A367YDU9-F1
#
_entry.id   AF-A0A367YDU9-F1
#
_cell.length_a   1.000
_cell.length_b   1.000
_cell.length_c   1.000
_cell.angle_alpha   90.00
_cell.angle_beta   90.00
_cell.angle_gamma   90.00
#
_symmetry.space_group_name_H-M   'P 1'
#
loop_
_entity.id
_entity.type
_entity.pdbx_description
1 polymer ?
#
loop_
_entity_poly.entity_id
_entity_poly.type
_entity_poly.pdbx_seq_one_letter_code
_entity_poly.pdbx_strand_id
1 'polypeptide(L)'
;MDSYAGKPSFHKEGKSTIKITTNNSTSNSNPNNPKGPNNPSSKKTTPPKDSPFVEELVQTGRPNWQKAPPQLKQRYRGLHLILLSIPVLLITSVEMYRRLEGKATKKVQQGELLPNGTSRDFNEAEKRKVEESSWASKLFGIDFFAEGVTSRTRKPSSDSKD
;
A
#
# COMPACT_ATOMS: atom_id res chain seq x y z
N MET A 1 53.65 -2.00 3.61
CA MET A 1 52.56 -2.43 4.52
C MET A 1 51.37 -1.59 4.17
N ASP A 2 50.53 -2.14 3.31
CA ASP A 2 49.36 -1.52 2.72
C ASP A 2 48.14 -1.66 3.63
N SER A 3 47.28 -0.64 3.69
CA SER A 3 45.83 -0.80 3.78
C SER A 3 45.14 0.55 3.59
N TYR A 4 44.76 0.84 2.34
CA TYR A 4 43.84 1.91 1.97
C TYR A 4 42.42 1.49 2.35
N ALA A 5 41.80 2.22 3.27
CA ALA A 5 40.38 2.07 3.60
C ALA A 5 39.52 2.67 2.48
N GLY A 6 39.02 1.82 1.58
CA GLY A 6 38.08 2.18 0.53
C GLY A 6 36.72 2.60 1.11
N LYS A 7 36.27 3.82 0.78
CA LYS A 7 34.89 4.26 1.00
C LYS A 7 33.96 3.54 0.00
N PRO A 8 32.78 3.04 0.39
CA PRO A 8 31.85 2.50 -0.58
C PRO A 8 31.22 3.64 -1.40
N SER A 9 31.62 3.74 -2.67
CA SER A 9 30.98 4.58 -3.68
C SER A 9 29.70 3.90 -4.16
N PHE A 10 28.54 4.51 -3.91
CA PHE A 10 27.25 4.08 -4.44
C PHE A 10 26.85 4.92 -5.65
N HIS A 11 27.67 4.89 -6.70
CA HIS A 11 27.25 5.29 -8.04
C HIS A 11 27.52 4.14 -9.01
N LYS A 12 26.61 3.15 -9.02
CA LYS A 12 26.41 2.34 -10.23
C LYS A 12 25.49 3.13 -11.14
N GLU A 13 26.10 3.87 -12.06
CA GLU A 13 25.43 4.43 -13.22
C GLU A 13 24.98 3.28 -14.14
N GLY A 14 23.87 2.66 -13.79
CA GLY A 14 23.13 1.80 -14.69
C GLY A 14 22.40 2.66 -15.71
N LYS A 15 23.08 2.99 -16.82
CA LYS A 15 22.44 3.51 -18.04
C LYS A 15 21.45 2.48 -18.58
N SER A 16 20.24 2.45 -18.02
CA SER A 16 19.10 1.76 -18.61
C SER A 16 18.54 2.63 -19.74
N THR A 17 19.24 2.61 -20.87
CA THR A 17 18.75 3.23 -22.09
C THR A 17 17.74 2.28 -22.74
N ILE A 18 16.45 2.46 -22.44
CA ILE A 18 15.38 1.81 -23.21
C ILE A 18 15.39 2.44 -24.60
N LYS A 19 15.95 1.74 -25.60
CA LYS A 19 15.77 2.09 -27.01
C LYS A 19 14.32 1.82 -27.40
N ILE A 20 13.51 2.86 -27.45
CA ILE A 20 12.19 2.81 -28.08
C ILE A 20 12.44 2.84 -29.59
N THR A 21 12.44 1.69 -30.24
CA THR A 21 12.41 1.60 -31.70
C THR A 21 10.99 1.92 -32.16
N THR A 22 10.71 3.21 -32.39
CA THR A 22 9.48 3.63 -33.07
C THR A 22 9.69 3.40 -34.56
N ASN A 23 9.16 2.27 -35.07
CA ASN A 23 9.00 2.07 -36.51
C ASN A 23 7.92 3.04 -37.00
N ASN A 24 8.31 4.26 -37.31
CA ASN A 24 7.44 5.23 -37.97
C ASN A 24 7.49 4.89 -39.47
N SER A 25 6.56 4.04 -39.94
CA SER A 25 6.36 3.85 -41.37
C SER A 25 5.99 5.20 -41.99
N THR A 26 6.92 5.71 -42.79
CA THR A 26 6.79 6.87 -43.65
C THR A 26 5.50 6.81 -44.46
N SER A 27 4.49 7.57 -44.06
CA SER A 27 3.41 7.94 -44.98
C SER A 27 3.80 9.29 -45.60
N ASN A 28 4.18 9.26 -46.88
CA ASN A 28 4.34 10.44 -47.70
C ASN A 28 3.02 11.24 -47.69
N SER A 29 3.02 12.42 -47.07
CA SER A 29 1.97 13.40 -47.29
C SER A 29 2.60 14.77 -47.57
N ASN A 30 2.51 15.12 -48.85
CA ASN A 30 2.81 16.41 -49.47
C ASN A 30 2.16 17.57 -48.66
N PRO A 31 2.87 18.62 -48.23
CA PRO A 31 2.26 19.74 -47.53
C PRO A 31 1.86 20.79 -48.57
N ASN A 32 0.57 21.11 -48.69
CA ASN A 32 0.07 22.42 -49.14
C ASN A 32 -1.47 22.44 -49.14
N ASN A 33 -2.10 22.91 -48.05
CA ASN A 33 -3.17 23.94 -48.06
C ASN A 33 -3.66 24.27 -46.63
N PRO A 34 -3.84 25.55 -46.23
CA PRO A 34 -4.41 25.91 -44.93
C PRO A 34 -5.91 26.29 -45.01
N LYS A 35 -6.56 26.24 -43.84
CA LYS A 35 -7.88 26.80 -43.43
C LYS A 35 -9.18 25.97 -43.63
N GLY A 36 -9.74 25.59 -42.48
CA GLY A 36 -11.18 25.32 -42.25
C GLY A 36 -11.42 25.04 -40.75
N PRO A 37 -12.51 25.54 -40.11
CA PRO A 37 -12.66 25.51 -38.66
C PRO A 37 -13.03 24.11 -38.16
N ASN A 38 -12.25 23.63 -37.18
CA ASN A 38 -12.41 22.33 -36.54
C ASN A 38 -13.66 22.30 -35.65
N ASN A 39 -14.78 21.82 -36.19
CA ASN A 39 -15.76 21.12 -35.35
C ASN A 39 -15.06 19.86 -34.80
N PRO A 40 -15.07 19.59 -33.48
CA PRO A 40 -14.70 18.27 -32.99
C PRO A 40 -15.80 17.33 -33.43
N SER A 41 -15.66 16.80 -34.65
CA SER A 41 -16.38 15.62 -35.08
C SER A 41 -16.19 14.61 -33.96
N SER A 42 -17.28 14.34 -33.25
CA SER A 42 -17.36 13.24 -32.33
C SER A 42 -16.94 12.01 -33.13
N LYS A 43 -15.66 11.62 -33.02
CA LYS A 43 -15.26 10.27 -33.35
C LYS A 43 -16.07 9.44 -32.39
N LYS A 44 -17.25 9.00 -32.84
CA LYS A 44 -17.91 7.83 -32.31
C LYS A 44 -16.82 6.79 -32.32
N THR A 45 -16.24 6.54 -31.14
CA THR A 45 -15.35 5.41 -30.93
C THR A 45 -16.19 4.21 -31.28
N THR A 46 -16.08 3.77 -32.52
CA THR A 46 -16.62 2.49 -32.95
C THR A 46 -16.08 1.51 -31.91
N PRO A 47 -16.96 0.81 -31.16
CA PRO A 47 -16.46 -0.20 -30.25
C PRO A 47 -15.61 -1.14 -31.11
N PRO A 48 -14.40 -1.51 -30.68
CA PRO A 48 -13.64 -2.51 -31.39
C PRO A 48 -14.47 -3.80 -31.37
N LYS A 49 -15.28 -4.01 -32.43
CA LYS A 49 -15.53 -5.33 -32.99
C LYS A 49 -14.14 -5.96 -33.04
N ASP A 50 -13.91 -7.02 -32.27
CA ASP A 50 -12.80 -7.98 -32.38
C ASP A 50 -12.52 -8.68 -31.04
N SER A 51 -13.00 -8.13 -29.91
CA SER A 51 -12.82 -8.77 -28.60
C SER A 51 -13.95 -9.78 -28.33
N PRO A 52 -13.71 -11.11 -28.34
CA PRO A 52 -14.74 -12.12 -28.07
C PRO A 52 -15.33 -11.97 -26.66
N PHE A 53 -14.59 -11.34 -25.75
CA PHE A 53 -15.07 -10.96 -24.43
C PHE A 53 -16.18 -9.91 -24.46
N VAL A 54 -16.04 -8.88 -25.30
CA VAL A 54 -17.02 -7.78 -25.40
C VAL A 54 -18.27 -8.27 -26.12
N GLU A 55 -18.12 -9.09 -27.15
CA GLU A 55 -19.25 -9.67 -27.88
C GLU A 55 -20.12 -10.57 -26.98
N GLU A 56 -19.50 -11.46 -26.21
CA GLU A 56 -20.22 -12.30 -25.25
C GLU A 56 -20.85 -11.47 -24.13
N LEU A 57 -20.19 -10.40 -23.67
CA LEU A 57 -20.77 -9.48 -22.69
C LEU A 57 -22.03 -8.79 -23.23
N VAL A 58 -22.01 -8.34 -24.49
CA VAL A 58 -23.16 -7.69 -25.14
C VAL A 58 -24.30 -8.69 -25.36
N GLN A 59 -23.99 -9.93 -25.73
CA GLN A 59 -25.00 -10.94 -26.05
C GLN A 59 -25.62 -11.59 -24.79
N THR A 60 -24.82 -11.86 -23.77
CA THR A 60 -25.25 -12.59 -22.56
C THR A 60 -25.54 -11.67 -21.37
N GLY A 61 -25.10 -10.41 -21.43
CA GLY A 61 -25.14 -9.47 -20.30
C GLY A 61 -24.19 -9.83 -19.15
N ARG A 62 -23.39 -10.90 -19.26
CA ARG A 62 -22.46 -11.35 -18.22
C ARG A 62 -21.02 -11.41 -18.74
N PRO A 63 -20.03 -10.89 -17.99
CA PRO A 63 -18.64 -10.94 -18.42
C PRO A 63 -18.07 -12.36 -18.26
N ASN A 64 -17.64 -12.97 -19.37
CA ASN A 64 -16.88 -14.22 -19.33
C ASN A 64 -15.39 -13.93 -19.14
N TRP A 65 -14.94 -13.87 -17.89
CA TRP A 65 -13.55 -13.54 -17.57
C TRP A 65 -12.52 -14.51 -18.16
N GLN A 66 -12.89 -15.72 -18.58
CA GLN A 66 -11.93 -16.64 -19.21
C GLN A 66 -11.43 -16.08 -20.55
N LYS A 67 -12.35 -15.51 -21.35
CA LYS A 67 -12.05 -14.92 -22.67
C LYS A 67 -11.54 -13.48 -22.60
N ALA A 68 -11.47 -12.88 -21.41
CA ALA A 68 -11.00 -11.51 -21.27
C ALA A 68 -9.51 -11.38 -21.65
N PRO A 69 -9.13 -10.35 -22.42
CA PRO A 69 -7.73 -10.10 -22.75
C PRO A 69 -6.91 -9.83 -21.48
N PRO A 70 -5.63 -10.26 -21.43
CA PRO A 70 -4.81 -10.19 -20.21
C PRO A 70 -4.65 -8.76 -19.68
N GLN A 71 -4.59 -7.78 -20.58
CA GLN A 71 -4.50 -6.35 -20.25
C GLN A 71 -5.72 -5.87 -19.44
N LEU A 72 -6.92 -6.36 -19.79
CA LEU A 72 -8.16 -5.99 -19.09
C LEU A 72 -8.21 -6.65 -17.70
N LYS A 73 -7.80 -7.92 -17.59
CA LYS A 73 -7.70 -8.63 -16.30
C LYS A 73 -6.75 -7.91 -15.33
N GLN A 74 -5.59 -7.47 -15.82
CA GLN A 74 -4.62 -6.74 -15.02
C GLN A 74 -5.18 -5.40 -14.52
N ARG A 75 -5.82 -4.61 -15.40
CA ARG A 75 -6.44 -3.33 -15.03
C ARG A 75 -7.57 -3.51 -14.03
N TYR A 76 -8.43 -4.51 -14.24
CA TYR A 76 -9.52 -4.82 -13.32
C TYR A 76 -9.00 -5.23 -11.94
N ARG A 77 -7.98 -6.10 -11.88
CA ARG A 77 -7.35 -6.49 -10.61
C ARG A 77 -6.76 -5.27 -9.88
N GLY A 78 -6.12 -4.36 -10.60
CA GLY A 78 -5.62 -3.11 -10.03
C GLY A 78 -6.73 -2.24 -9.44
N LEU A 79 -7.80 -1.99 -10.21
CA LEU A 79 -8.96 -1.24 -9.73
C LEU A 79 -9.62 -1.90 -8.53
N HIS A 80 -9.76 -3.23 -8.55
CA HIS A 80 -10.33 -3.98 -7.43
C HIS A 80 -9.49 -3.83 -6.16
N LEU A 81 -8.16 -3.94 -6.26
CA LEU A 81 -7.26 -3.75 -5.12
C LEU A 81 -7.28 -2.32 -4.58
N ILE A 82 -7.39 -1.31 -5.45
CA ILE A 82 -7.57 0.09 -5.03
C ILE A 82 -8.89 0.25 -4.28
N LEU A 83 -9.99 -0.28 -4.81
CA LEU A 83 -11.29 -0.17 -4.15
C LEU A 83 -11.31 -0.91 -2.80
N LEU A 84 -10.63 -2.05 -2.73
CA LEU A 84 -10.49 -2.84 -1.52
C LEU A 84 -9.63 -2.14 -0.46
N SER A 85 -8.67 -1.30 -0.87
CA SER A 85 -7.78 -0.59 0.08
C SER A 85 -8.42 0.65 0.69
N ILE A 86 -9.38 1.30 0.01
CA ILE A 86 -10.08 2.49 0.51
C ILE A 86 -10.64 2.31 1.94
N PRO A 87 -11.43 1.28 2.28
CA PRO A 87 -11.97 1.14 3.63
C PRO A 87 -10.88 0.96 4.69
N VAL A 88 -9.81 0.23 4.37
CA VAL A 88 -8.66 0.04 5.29
C VAL A 88 -7.96 1.37 5.55
N LEU A 89 -7.75 2.18 4.51
CA LEU A 89 -7.13 3.49 4.63
C LEU A 89 -8.00 4.47 5.41
N LEU A 90 -9.32 4.47 5.21
CA LEU A 90 -10.23 5.36 5.93
C LEU A 90 -10.26 5.05 7.43
N ILE A 91 -10.41 3.77 7.80
CA ILE A 91 -10.45 3.35 9.22
C ILE A 91 -9.13 3.72 9.91
N THR A 92 -8.00 3.37 9.31
CA THR A 92 -6.68 3.67 9.89
C THR A 92 -6.40 5.17 9.97
N SER A 93 -6.82 5.95 8.96
CA SER A 93 -6.68 7.41 8.97
C SER A 93 -7.50 8.07 10.07
N VAL A 94 -8.74 7.63 10.30
CA VAL A 94 -9.60 8.17 11.37
C VAL A 94 -9.04 7.83 12.75
N GLU A 95 -8.59 6.59 12.95
CA GLU A 95 -7.95 6.21 14.22
C GLU A 95 -6.67 7.00 14.46
N MET A 96 -5.82 7.16 13.45
CA MET A 96 -4.60 7.95 13.55
C MET A 96 -4.90 9.41 13.88
N TYR A 97 -5.90 10.00 13.23
CA TYR A 97 -6.34 11.37 13.52
C TYR A 97 -6.79 11.51 14.98
N ARG A 98 -7.60 10.58 15.50
CA ARG A 98 -8.03 10.57 16.91
C ARG A 98 -6.86 10.42 17.88
N ARG A 99 -5.84 9.64 17.54
CA ARG A 99 -4.61 9.49 18.35
C ARG A 99 -3.78 10.76 18.36
N LEU A 100 -3.63 11.43 17.21
CA LEU A 100 -2.90 12.71 17.12
C LEU A 100 -3.56 13.83 17.94
N GLU A 101 -4.89 13.81 18.06
CA GLU A 101 -5.63 14.73 18.93
C GLU A 101 -5.64 14.32 20.42
N GLY A 102 -4.98 13.22 20.79
CA GLY A 102 -4.99 12.68 22.16
C GLY A 102 -6.35 12.12 22.61
N LYS A 103 -7.28 11.88 21.66
CA LYS A 103 -8.64 11.37 21.95
C LYS A 103 -8.72 9.85 21.94
N ALA A 104 -7.65 9.15 21.56
CA ALA A 104 -7.61 7.70 21.51
C ALA A 104 -6.26 7.19 21.99
N THR A 105 -6.27 6.42 23.08
CA THR A 105 -5.11 5.68 23.58
C THR A 105 -5.25 4.20 23.23
N LYS A 106 -4.12 3.50 23.12
CA LYS A 106 -4.14 2.04 22.98
C LYS A 106 -4.80 1.45 24.24
N LYS A 107 -5.71 0.50 24.05
CA LYS A 107 -6.27 -0.27 25.16
C LYS A 107 -5.20 -1.22 25.71
N VAL A 108 -4.90 -1.08 27.00
CA VAL A 108 -4.00 -1.96 27.75
C VAL A 108 -4.80 -3.13 28.31
N GLN A 109 -4.23 -4.33 28.30
CA GLN A 109 -4.85 -5.47 28.96
C GLN A 109 -4.89 -5.22 30.47
N GLN A 110 -6.11 -5.16 31.03
CA GLN A 110 -6.30 -4.84 32.45
C GLN A 110 -6.24 -6.06 33.36
N GLY A 111 -6.41 -7.26 32.82
CA GLY A 111 -6.49 -8.49 33.61
C GLY A 111 -6.56 -9.75 32.75
N GLU A 112 -6.83 -10.86 33.41
CA GLU A 112 -7.06 -12.16 32.79
C GLU A 112 -8.31 -12.83 33.37
N LEU A 113 -8.94 -13.68 32.57
CA LEU A 113 -10.04 -14.51 33.01
C LEU A 113 -9.47 -15.81 33.60
N LEU A 114 -9.75 -16.06 34.88
CA LEU A 114 -9.34 -17.27 35.57
C LEU A 114 -10.21 -18.46 35.12
N PRO A 115 -9.72 -19.71 35.30
CA PRO A 115 -10.45 -20.92 34.92
C PRO A 115 -11.81 -21.09 35.63
N ASN A 116 -11.99 -20.43 36.78
CA ASN A 116 -13.24 -20.40 37.54
C ASN A 116 -14.25 -19.34 37.03
N GLY A 117 -13.94 -18.64 35.92
CA GLY A 117 -14.79 -17.60 35.33
C GLY A 117 -14.71 -16.24 36.02
N THR A 118 -13.84 -16.07 37.03
CA THR A 118 -13.62 -14.77 37.67
C THR A 118 -12.53 -13.98 36.96
N SER A 119 -12.65 -12.65 36.90
CA SER A 119 -11.60 -11.79 36.33
C SER A 119 -10.59 -11.42 37.40
N ARG A 120 -9.30 -11.63 37.13
CA ARG A 120 -8.19 -11.12 37.93
C ARG A 120 -7.64 -9.87 37.29
N ASP A 121 -7.73 -8.76 38.00
CA ASP A 121 -7.10 -7.52 37.57
C ASP A 121 -5.58 -7.61 37.75
N PHE A 122 -4.86 -7.13 36.74
CA PHE A 122 -3.42 -7.01 36.76
C PHE A 122 -2.98 -5.77 37.52
N ASN A 123 -1.89 -5.92 38.26
CA ASN A 123 -1.19 -4.76 38.81
C ASN A 123 -0.43 -4.01 37.71
N GLU A 124 -0.06 -2.75 37.95
CA GLU A 124 0.56 -1.88 36.94
C GLU A 124 1.86 -2.47 36.36
N ALA A 125 2.65 -3.16 37.19
CA ALA A 125 3.86 -3.86 36.75
C ALA A 125 3.56 -5.07 35.86
N GLU A 126 2.47 -5.79 36.11
CA GLU A 126 2.05 -6.94 35.29
C GLU A 126 1.51 -6.47 33.94
N LYS A 127 0.65 -5.44 33.93
CA LYS A 127 0.17 -4.80 32.69
C LYS A 127 1.35 -4.44 31.81
N ARG A 128 2.35 -3.79 32.39
CA ARG A 128 3.57 -3.38 31.69
C ARG A 128 4.35 -4.55 31.12
N LYS A 129 4.58 -5.62 31.89
CA LYS A 129 5.25 -6.85 31.40
C LYS A 129 4.48 -7.49 30.24
N VAL A 130 3.15 -7.55 30.33
CA VAL A 130 2.29 -8.07 29.26
C VAL A 130 2.43 -7.22 28.00
N GLU A 131 2.40 -5.89 28.13
CA GLU A 131 2.59 -5.00 27.00
C GLU A 131 3.96 -5.19 26.35
N GLU A 132 5.02 -5.31 27.13
CA GLU A 132 6.39 -5.53 26.64
C GLU A 132 6.54 -6.86 25.90
N SER A 133 5.84 -7.89 26.37
CA SER A 133 5.84 -9.20 25.73
C SER A 133 5.03 -9.25 24.42
N SER A 134 4.15 -8.28 24.18
CA SER A 134 3.25 -8.22 23.04
C SER A 134 3.99 -8.05 21.71
N TRP A 135 3.48 -8.69 20.66
CA TRP A 135 4.03 -8.60 19.30
C TRP A 135 4.07 -7.15 18.80
N ALA A 136 3.07 -6.35 19.16
CA ALA A 136 2.97 -4.95 18.73
C ALA A 136 4.13 -4.12 19.28
N SER A 137 4.47 -4.30 20.55
CA SER A 137 5.60 -3.63 21.20
C SER A 137 6.94 -4.08 20.64
N LYS A 138 7.06 -5.34 20.20
CA LYS A 138 8.27 -5.88 19.55
C LYS A 138 8.50 -5.31 18.14
N LEU A 139 7.42 -5.04 17.40
CA LEU A 139 7.49 -4.55 16.01
C LEU A 139 7.60 -3.02 15.92
N PHE A 140 6.86 -2.30 16.76
CA PHE A 140 6.78 -0.83 16.68
C PHE A 140 7.53 -0.12 17.82
N GLY A 141 8.01 -0.86 18.82
CA GLY A 141 8.56 -0.31 20.05
C GLY A 141 7.47 0.14 21.04
N ILE A 142 7.88 0.34 22.28
CA ILE A 142 7.02 0.85 23.36
C ILE A 142 6.53 2.27 23.07
N ASP A 143 7.34 3.06 22.36
CA ASP A 143 7.09 4.47 22.05
C ASP A 143 5.89 4.70 21.13
N PHE A 144 5.49 3.68 20.39
CA PHE A 144 4.42 3.83 19.39
C PHE A 144 3.02 3.89 20.02
N PHE A 145 2.87 3.40 21.26
CA PHE A 145 1.55 3.18 21.85
C PHE A 145 1.32 3.84 23.21
N ALA A 146 2.37 4.27 23.90
CA ALA A 146 2.28 4.84 25.24
C ALA A 146 2.39 6.36 25.22
N GLU A 147 1.39 7.06 25.74
CA GLU A 147 1.51 8.48 26.07
C GLU A 147 2.34 8.62 27.36
N GLY A 148 3.41 9.41 27.32
CA GLY A 148 4.19 9.80 28.50
C GLY A 148 5.27 8.81 28.99
N VAL A 149 5.25 7.54 28.58
CA VAL A 149 6.31 6.56 28.90
C VAL A 149 7.02 6.16 27.62
N THR A 150 8.22 6.68 27.43
CA THR A 150 9.05 6.37 26.27
C THR A 150 10.21 5.45 26.66
N SER A 151 10.82 4.79 25.68
CA SER A 151 12.08 4.07 25.77
C SER A 151 13.18 4.92 26.42
N ARG A 152 13.13 6.25 26.22
CA ARG A 152 14.06 7.23 26.79
C ARG A 152 13.82 7.54 28.27
N THR A 153 12.57 7.50 28.73
CA THR A 153 12.22 7.74 30.14
C THR A 153 12.24 6.46 30.97
N ARG A 154 12.47 5.31 30.34
CA ARG A 154 12.53 4.01 30.99
C ARG A 154 13.90 3.73 31.59
N LYS A 155 13.93 3.37 32.89
CA LYS A 155 15.10 2.73 33.49
C LYS A 155 15.20 1.28 32.98
N PRO A 156 16.39 0.81 32.56
CA PRO A 156 16.57 -0.58 32.17
C PRO A 156 16.21 -1.47 33.36
N SER A 157 15.31 -2.43 33.14
CA SER A 157 15.06 -3.50 34.12
C SER A 157 16.31 -4.35 34.22
N SER A 158 16.83 -4.51 35.44
CA SER A 158 18.06 -5.23 35.75
C SER A 158 18.02 -6.75 35.51
N ASP A 159 16.94 -7.28 34.96
CA ASP A 159 16.65 -8.72 34.92
C ASP A 159 17.11 -9.41 33.63
N SER A 160 18.10 -8.86 32.91
CA SER A 160 18.67 -9.48 31.69
C SER A 160 20.14 -9.88 31.84
N LYS A 161 20.58 -10.14 33.06
CA LYS A 161 21.86 -10.82 33.32
C LYS A 161 21.58 -12.08 34.13
N ASP A 162 21.23 -13.13 33.41
CA ASP A 162 21.52 -14.53 33.76
C ASP A 162 21.69 -15.31 32.45
#